data_AF-A0A7W1GYU3-F1
#
_entry.id   AF-A0A7W1GYU3-F1
#
_cell.length_a   1.000
_cell.length_b   1.000
_cell.length_c   1.000
_cell.angle_alpha   90.00
_cell.angle_beta   90.00
_cell.angle_gamma   90.00
#
_symmetry.space_group_name_H-M   'P 1'
#
loop_
_entity.id
_entity.type
_entity.pdbx_description
1 polymer ?
#
loop_
_entity_poly.entity_id
_entity_poly.type
_entity_poly.pdbx_seq_one_letter_code
_entity_poly.pdbx_strand_id
1 'polypeptide(L)' 'MPENPHEYTLRKQWENQEDIDGVAIFIRENGYVLNFRGRDYTCFDVDGYRHWTMGSPVTKQALSTAH' A
#
# COMPACT_ATOMS: atom_id res chain seq x y z
N MET A 1 1.56 25.15 -9.62
CA MET A 1 1.31 24.20 -8.51
C MET A 1 0.79 22.92 -9.14
N PRO A 2 1.39 21.74 -8.92
CA PRO A 2 0.84 20.51 -9.46
C PRO A 2 -0.55 20.27 -8.85
N GLU A 3 -1.57 20.02 -9.68
CA GLU A 3 -2.97 19.87 -9.25
C GLU A 3 -3.23 18.61 -8.39
N ASN A 4 -2.23 17.73 -8.28
CA ASN A 4 -2.31 16.52 -7.46
C ASN A 4 -0.88 16.04 -7.11
N PRO A 5 -0.24 16.60 -6.06
CA PRO A 5 1.07 16.11 -5.63
C PRO A 5 0.92 14.66 -5.18
N HIS A 6 1.54 13.75 -5.92
CA HIS A 6 1.55 12.33 -5.65
C HIS A 6 2.99 11.86 -5.59
N GLU A 7 3.33 11.17 -4.52
CA GLU A 7 4.59 10.44 -4.41
C GLU A 7 4.30 8.94 -4.40
N TYR A 8 5.19 8.17 -5.01
CA TYR A 8 5.13 6.73 -4.99
C TYR A 8 6.50 6.18 -4.66
N THR A 9 6.50 5.05 -3.96
CA THR A 9 7.69 4.22 -3.79
C THR A 9 7.52 2.93 -4.55
N LEU A 10 8.61 2.41 -5.10
CA LEU A 10 8.62 1.16 -5.83
C LEU A 10 9.19 0.05 -4.95
N ARG A 11 8.68 -1.17 -5.15
CA ARG A 11 9.18 -2.39 -4.49
C ARG A 11 10.71 -2.53 -4.53
N LYS A 12 11.33 -2.18 -5.66
CA LYS A 12 12.79 -2.25 -5.87
C LYS A 12 13.60 -1.22 -5.08
N GLN A 13 12.96 -0.23 -4.47
CA GLN A 13 13.60 0.81 -3.66
C GLN A 13 13.61 0.45 -2.17
N TRP A 14 12.91 -0.61 -1.78
CA TRP A 14 12.86 -1.08 -0.39
C TRP A 14 13.90 -2.18 -0.20
N GLU A 15 14.73 -2.03 0.84
CA GLU A 15 15.74 -3.03 1.21
C GLU A 15 15.08 -4.35 1.61
N ASN A 16 13.98 -4.27 2.37
CA ASN A 16 13.19 -5.41 2.79
C ASN A 16 11.85 -5.47 2.05
N GLN A 17 11.60 -6.61 1.41
CA GLN A 17 10.36 -6.88 0.68
C GLN A 17 9.17 -7.15 1.62
N GLU A 18 9.44 -7.68 2.81
CA GLU A 18 8.40 -7.96 3.80
C GLU A 18 7.81 -6.67 4.35
N ASP A 19 8.59 -5.60 4.47
CA ASP A 19 8.12 -4.32 4.99
C ASP A 19 7.13 -3.65 4.01
N ILE A 20 7.43 -3.65 2.71
CA ILE A 20 6.49 -3.08 1.72
C ILE A 20 5.22 -3.93 1.57
N ASP A 21 5.34 -5.26 1.67
CA ASP A 21 4.19 -6.16 1.67
C ASP A 21 3.34 -5.97 2.93
N GLY A 22 3.97 -5.81 4.09
CA GLY A 22 3.32 -5.49 5.36
C GLY A 22 2.54 -4.18 5.30
N VAL A 23 3.12 -3.11 4.78
CA VAL A 23 2.41 -1.82 4.58
C VAL A 23 1.24 -1.99 3.62
N ALA A 24 1.41 -2.69 2.51
CA ALA A 24 0.34 -2.91 1.54
C ALA A 24 -0.82 -3.73 2.12
N ILE A 25 -0.53 -4.76 2.93
CA ILE A 25 -1.53 -5.56 3.64
C ILE A 25 -2.24 -4.70 4.69
N PHE A 26 -1.49 -3.96 5.50
CA PHE A 26 -2.03 -3.12 6.55
C PHE A 26 -3.03 -2.09 6.00
N ILE A 27 -2.68 -1.41 4.89
CA ILE A 27 -3.59 -0.47 4.21
C ILE A 27 -4.84 -1.19 3.69
N ARG A 28 -4.73 -2.41 3.17
CA ARG A 28 -5.90 -3.18 2.69
C ARG A 28 -6.86 -3.57 3.80
N GLU A 29 -6.32 -3.94 4.96
CA GLU A 29 -7.11 -4.43 6.10
C GLU A 29 -7.73 -3.29 6.92
N ASN A 30 -7.05 -2.14 7.00
CA ASN A 30 -7.45 -1.04 7.89
C ASN A 30 -7.89 0.24 7.14
N GLY A 31 -7.71 0.25 5.82
CA GLY A 31 -8.06 1.39 4.98
C GLY A 31 -9.53 1.41 4.55
N TYR A 32 -9.83 2.38 3.69
CA TYR A 32 -11.15 2.56 3.07
C TYR A 32 -10.99 2.67 1.55
N VAL A 33 -12.06 2.34 0.82
CA VAL A 33 -12.06 2.45 -0.64
C VAL A 33 -12.39 3.87 -1.07
N LEU A 34 -11.54 4.43 -1.92
CA LEU A 34 -11.76 5.71 -2.59
C LEU A 34 -11.85 5.48 -4.09
N ASN A 35 -12.96 5.91 -4.71
CA ASN A 35 -13.03 5.95 -6.17
C ASN A 35 -12.37 7.22 -6.69
N PHE A 36 -11.33 7.07 -7.51
CA PHE A 36 -10.65 8.16 -8.18
C PHE A 36 -10.55 7.88 -9.67
N ARG A 37 -11.16 8.78 -10.48
CA ARG A 37 -11.22 8.66 -11.95
C ARG A 37 -11.75 7.29 -12.43
N GLY A 38 -12.76 6.76 -11.73
CA GLY A 38 -13.39 5.48 -12.08
C GLY A 38 -12.58 4.24 -11.68
N ARG A 39 -11.52 4.40 -10.86
CA ARG A 39 -10.78 3.28 -10.28
C ARG A 39 -10.86 3.33 -8.77
N ASP A 40 -11.00 2.16 -8.16
CA ASP A 40 -11.01 2.02 -6.72
C ASP A 40 -9.57 1.89 -6.21
N TYR A 41 -9.26 2.67 -5.18
CA TYR A 41 -8.00 2.65 -4.45
C TYR A 41 -8.29 2.36 -2.99
N THR A 42 -7.50 1.49 -2.36
CA THR A 42 -7.56 1.36 -0.91
C THR A 42 -6.62 2.38 -0.29
N CYS A 43 -7.19 3.30 0.47
CA CYS A 43 -6.52 4.42 1.09
C CYS A 43 -6.47 4.27 2.61
N PHE A 44 -5.42 4.81 3.23
CA PHE A 44 -5.29 4.89 4.67
C PHE A 44 -4.69 6.27 5.03
N ASP A 45 -5.37 6.99 5.91
CA ASP A 45 -4.98 8.33 6.33
C ASP A 45 -4.31 8.25 7.71
N VAL A 46 -3.06 8.70 7.82
CA VAL A 46 -2.29 8.75 9.07
C VAL A 46 -1.39 9.97 9.09
N ASP A 47 -1.28 10.64 10.24
CA ASP A 47 -0.44 11.82 10.45
C ASP A 47 -0.61 12.96 9.42
N GLY A 48 -1.82 13.10 8.87
CA GLY A 48 -2.14 14.10 7.84
C GLY A 48 -1.74 13.71 6.42
N TYR A 49 -1.24 12.51 6.20
CA TYR A 49 -0.90 11.94 4.90
C TYR A 49 -1.87 10.85 4.48
N ARG A 50 -2.15 10.80 3.17
CA ARG A 50 -2.95 9.73 2.55
C ARG A 50 -2.06 8.75 1.82
N HIS A 51 -1.99 7.54 2.35
CA HIS A 51 -1.33 6.42 1.69
C HIS A 51 -2.34 5.61 0.90
N TRP A 52 -1.91 4.98 -0.20
CA TRP A 52 -2.80 4.18 -1.02
C TRP A 52 -2.07 3.02 -1.67
N THR A 53 -2.83 1.95 -1.98
CA THR A 53 -2.34 0.78 -2.71
C THR A 53 -3.26 0.45 -3.87
N MET A 54 -2.67 0.01 -4.99
CA MET A 54 -3.35 -0.35 -6.23
C MET A 54 -3.66 -1.85 -6.34
N GLY A 55 -3.57 -2.61 -5.23
CA GLY A 55 -3.92 -4.03 -5.25
C GLY A 55 -2.89 -4.93 -5.93
N SER A 56 -1.65 -4.47 -6.15
CA SER A 56 -0.58 -5.33 -6.68
C SER A 56 -0.45 -6.61 -5.85
N PRO A 57 -0.26 -7.79 -6.46
CA PRO A 57 -0.11 -9.03 -5.72
C PRO A 57 0.97 -8.89 -4.64
N VAL A 58 0.60 -9.11 -3.38
CA VAL A 58 1.57 -9.30 -2.31
C VAL A 58 2.03 -10.74 -2.42
N THR A 59 3.34 -10.97 -2.54
CA THR A 59 3.84 -12.33 -2.67
C THR A 59 3.79 -12.94 -1.28
N LYS A 60 2.90 -13.91 -1.04
CA LYS A 60 2.78 -14.59 0.24
C LYS A 60 3.96 -15.55 0.44
N GLN A 61 5.14 -15.03 0.78
CA GLN A 61 6.29 -15.77 1.32
C GLN A 61 6.87 -14.87 2.44
N ALA A 62 7.01 -15.25 3.70
CA ALA A 62 6.87 -16.53 4.37
C ALA A 62 6.29 -16.31 5.79
N LEU A 63 5.17 -16.95 6.11
CA LEU A 63 4.93 -17.41 7.47
C LEU A 63 5.20 -18.92 7.44
N SER A 64 6.47 -19.29 7.61
CA SER A 64 6.81 -20.63 8.03
C SER A 64 6.37 -20.73 9.49
N THR A 65 5.12 -21.14 9.71
CA THR A 65 4.69 -21.61 11.02
C THR A 65 5.38 -22.95 11.25
N ALA A 66 6.51 -22.93 11.95
CA ALA A 66 7.04 -24.12 12.58
C ALA A 66 6.10 -24.45 13.77
N HIS A 67 5.44 -25.59 13.69
CA HIS A 67 4.87 -26.31 14.83
C HIS A 67 5.65 -27.62 15.00
#